data_AF-A0A8I5ZUF5-F1
#
_entry.id   AF-A0A8I5ZUF5-F1
#
_cell.length_a   1.000
_cell.length_b   1.000
_cell.length_c   1.000
_cell.angle_alpha   90.00
_cell.angle_beta   90.00
_cell.angle_gamma   90.00
#
_symmetry.space_group_name_H-M   'P 1'
#
loop_
_entity.id
_entity.type
_entity.pdbx_description
1 polymer ?
#
loop_
_entity_poly.entity_id
_entity_poly.type
_entity_poly.pdbx_seq_one_letter_code
_entity_poly.pdbx_strand_id
1 'polypeptide(L)'
;MVKLTAELIEQAAQYTNAVRDRELDLRGYKIPVIENLGATLDQFDAIDFSDNEIRKLDGFPLLRRLKTLLVNNNRICRIGEGLDQALPCLTELILTNNSLVELVKWHFHVDVLILLWDHSLKLGGGELAFGERQEAEKMFKGKRGAQLAKDIARRSKTFNPGAGLPTDKKKGGPSAGDVEAIKNAIANASTLAEVERLKGLLQSGQIPGRERRSGEETLLSELAKRHTRVITQY
;
A
#
# COMPACT_ATOMS: atom_id res chain seq x y z
N MET A 1 -13.58 17.67 -17.56
CA MET A 1 -13.14 16.93 -16.37
C MET A 1 -14.38 16.80 -15.50
N VAL A 2 -14.87 15.59 -15.28
CA VAL A 2 -16.11 15.34 -14.53
C VAL A 2 -15.74 14.99 -13.09
N LYS A 3 -16.43 15.56 -12.10
CA LYS A 3 -16.23 15.18 -10.69
C LYS A 3 -17.00 13.91 -10.39
N LEU A 4 -16.45 13.05 -9.55
CA LEU A 4 -17.16 11.87 -9.06
C LEU A 4 -18.13 12.30 -7.95
N THR A 5 -19.36 12.63 -8.31
CA THR A 5 -20.40 13.03 -7.34
C THR A 5 -21.28 11.85 -6.93
N ALA A 6 -22.06 12.02 -5.86
CA ALA A 6 -23.01 10.99 -5.42
C ALA A 6 -24.07 10.71 -6.50
N GLU A 7 -24.56 11.74 -7.17
CA GLU A 7 -25.55 11.61 -8.25
C GLU A 7 -24.99 10.81 -9.43
N LEU A 8 -23.71 10.99 -9.76
CA LEU A 8 -23.05 10.21 -10.80
C LEU A 8 -22.96 8.73 -10.42
N ILE A 9 -22.66 8.42 -9.15
CA ILE A 9 -22.61 7.04 -8.63
C ILE A 9 -24.00 6.39 -8.68
N GLU A 10 -25.05 7.13 -8.30
CA GLU A 10 -26.42 6.62 -8.33
C GLU A 10 -26.93 6.34 -9.74
N GLN A 11 -26.51 7.14 -10.72
CA GLN A 11 -26.92 7.02 -12.12
C GLN A 11 -26.05 6.06 -12.94
N ALA A 12 -24.85 5.73 -12.44
CA ALA A 12 -23.93 4.80 -13.10
C ALA A 12 -24.55 3.42 -13.27
N ALA A 13 -24.10 2.69 -14.29
CA ALA A 13 -24.60 1.35 -14.55
C ALA A 13 -24.17 0.40 -13.42
N GLN A 14 -25.12 -0.43 -12.98
CA GLN A 14 -24.92 -1.40 -11.90
C GLN A 14 -25.46 -2.74 -12.36
N TYR A 15 -24.65 -3.79 -12.28
CA TYR A 15 -25.04 -5.11 -12.75
C TYR A 15 -24.26 -6.20 -12.02
N THR A 16 -24.69 -7.45 -12.23
CA THR A 16 -23.90 -8.62 -11.84
C THR A 16 -22.97 -8.97 -12.99
N ASN A 17 -21.66 -8.95 -12.75
CA ASN A 17 -20.66 -9.23 -13.77
C ASN A 17 -20.53 -10.74 -14.06
N ALA A 18 -19.64 -11.11 -14.99
CA ALA A 18 -19.47 -12.49 -15.45
C ALA A 18 -19.00 -13.47 -14.34
N VAL A 19 -18.36 -12.97 -13.28
CA VAL A 19 -17.91 -13.78 -12.14
C VAL A 19 -18.91 -13.75 -10.97
N ARG A 20 -20.11 -13.22 -11.19
CA ARG A 20 -21.22 -13.10 -10.22
C ARG A 20 -21.01 -12.09 -9.09
N ASP A 21 -20.12 -11.14 -9.28
CA ASP A 21 -19.94 -10.01 -8.36
C ASP A 21 -20.86 -8.85 -8.73
N ARG A 22 -21.35 -8.11 -7.72
CA ARG A 22 -22.10 -6.87 -7.95
C ARG A 22 -21.10 -5.77 -8.30
N GLU A 23 -21.18 -5.27 -9.53
CA GLU A 23 -20.24 -4.32 -10.12
C GLU A 23 -20.88 -2.96 -10.34
N LEU A 24 -20.11 -1.90 -10.02
CA LEU A 24 -20.41 -0.52 -10.36
C LEU A 24 -19.51 -0.08 -11.52
N ASP A 25 -20.11 0.33 -12.63
CA ASP A 25 -19.41 0.78 -13.83
C ASP A 25 -19.23 2.31 -13.82
N LEU A 26 -17.99 2.75 -13.58
CA LEU A 26 -17.57 4.16 -13.63
C LEU A 26 -16.60 4.39 -14.79
N ARG A 27 -16.72 3.62 -15.87
CA ARG A 27 -15.81 3.69 -17.01
C ARG A 27 -16.01 4.97 -17.84
N GLY A 28 -14.92 5.57 -18.31
CA GLY A 28 -14.98 6.57 -19.38
C GLY A 28 -15.53 7.96 -19.00
N TYR A 29 -15.77 8.25 -17.72
CA TYR A 29 -16.31 9.54 -17.27
C TYR A 29 -15.27 10.68 -17.23
N LYS A 30 -14.00 10.41 -17.51
CA LYS A 30 -12.88 11.37 -17.37
C LYS A 30 -12.76 11.87 -15.92
N ILE A 31 -12.96 10.96 -14.97
CA ILE A 31 -12.84 11.19 -13.53
C ILE A 31 -11.36 11.42 -13.19
N PRO A 32 -11.00 12.52 -12.53
CA PRO A 32 -9.61 12.82 -12.20
C PRO A 32 -9.19 12.42 -10.79
N VAL A 33 -10.16 12.30 -9.89
CA VAL A 33 -10.00 12.11 -8.45
C VAL A 33 -11.11 11.19 -7.97
N ILE A 34 -10.74 10.18 -7.19
CA ILE A 34 -11.68 9.31 -6.50
C ILE A 34 -12.13 10.04 -5.24
N GLU A 35 -13.44 10.24 -5.11
CA GLU A 35 -14.10 10.90 -3.99
C GLU A 35 -15.56 10.43 -3.91
N ASN A 36 -16.27 10.76 -2.82
CA ASN A 36 -17.70 10.51 -2.65
C ASN A 36 -18.16 9.03 -2.77
N LEU A 37 -17.23 8.07 -2.70
CA LEU A 37 -17.57 6.65 -2.71
C LEU A 37 -18.40 6.19 -1.49
N GLY A 38 -18.63 7.05 -0.49
CA GLY A 38 -19.60 6.78 0.57
C GLY A 38 -21.03 6.59 0.04
N ALA A 39 -21.36 7.19 -1.11
CA ALA A 39 -22.64 7.02 -1.79
C ALA A 39 -22.86 5.59 -2.31
N THR A 40 -21.81 4.78 -2.41
CA THR A 40 -21.93 3.36 -2.81
C THR A 40 -22.55 2.48 -1.72
N LEU A 41 -22.60 2.98 -0.48
CA LEU A 41 -23.14 2.28 0.70
C LEU A 41 -22.53 0.88 0.92
N ASP A 42 -21.28 0.67 0.51
CA ASP A 42 -20.54 -0.61 0.63
C ASP A 42 -21.28 -1.83 0.02
N GLN A 43 -22.04 -1.59 -1.05
CA GLN A 43 -22.90 -2.62 -1.65
C GLN A 43 -22.23 -3.43 -2.77
N PHE A 44 -21.05 -3.01 -3.25
CA PHE A 44 -20.41 -3.57 -4.44
C PHE A 44 -19.25 -4.48 -4.08
N ASP A 45 -19.14 -5.58 -4.82
CA ASP A 45 -18.00 -6.50 -4.78
C ASP A 45 -16.88 -6.03 -5.72
N ALA A 46 -17.24 -5.34 -6.81
CA ALA A 46 -16.29 -4.79 -7.80
C ALA A 46 -16.64 -3.35 -8.20
N ILE A 47 -15.63 -2.54 -8.50
CA ILE A 47 -15.80 -1.20 -9.10
C ILE A 47 -14.87 -1.09 -10.31
N ASP A 48 -15.42 -0.68 -11.45
CA ASP A 48 -14.66 -0.40 -12.67
C ASP A 48 -14.42 1.10 -12.87
N PHE A 49 -13.16 1.52 -12.72
CA PHE A 49 -12.67 2.87 -12.99
C PHE A 49 -11.87 2.97 -14.29
N SER A 50 -11.97 1.98 -15.19
CA SER A 50 -11.21 1.96 -16.43
C SER A 50 -11.47 3.20 -17.30
N ASP A 51 -10.48 3.58 -18.11
CA ASP A 51 -10.58 4.70 -19.07
C ASP A 51 -10.93 6.05 -18.41
N ASN A 52 -10.31 6.35 -17.27
CA ASN A 52 -10.44 7.63 -16.57
C ASN A 52 -9.11 8.40 -16.54
N GLU A 53 -9.06 9.53 -15.83
CA GLU A 53 -7.87 10.39 -15.72
C GLU A 53 -7.30 10.42 -14.30
N ILE A 54 -7.53 9.36 -13.52
CA ILE A 54 -7.17 9.28 -12.10
C ILE A 54 -5.66 9.26 -11.96
N ARG A 55 -5.12 10.13 -11.11
CA ARG A 55 -3.66 10.26 -10.87
C ARG A 55 -3.17 9.62 -9.58
N LYS A 56 -4.05 9.48 -8.59
CA LYS A 56 -3.72 8.93 -7.28
C LYS A 56 -4.81 7.94 -6.87
N LEU A 57 -4.41 6.74 -6.47
CA LEU A 57 -5.32 5.75 -5.91
C LEU A 57 -5.48 6.02 -4.40
N ASP A 58 -6.49 6.80 -4.03
CA ASP A 58 -6.76 7.30 -2.68
C ASP A 58 -8.23 7.77 -2.60
N GLY A 59 -8.68 8.29 -1.45
CA GLY A 59 -10.01 8.89 -1.30
C GLY A 59 -11.15 7.89 -1.09
N PHE A 60 -10.81 6.64 -0.75
CA PHE A 60 -11.78 5.60 -0.44
C PHE A 60 -12.29 5.74 1.00
N PRO A 61 -13.62 5.63 1.24
CA PRO A 61 -14.14 5.35 2.58
C PRO A 61 -13.82 3.90 2.96
N LEU A 62 -14.18 3.51 4.18
CA LEU A 62 -14.13 2.11 4.59
C LEU A 62 -15.14 1.28 3.79
N LEU A 63 -14.65 0.43 2.89
CA LEU A 63 -15.44 -0.50 2.07
C LEU A 63 -15.03 -1.93 2.41
N ARG A 64 -15.87 -2.62 3.18
CA ARG A 64 -15.58 -3.98 3.67
C ARG A 64 -15.97 -5.04 2.66
N ARG A 65 -16.83 -4.71 1.70
CA ARG A 65 -17.30 -5.64 0.68
C ARG A 65 -16.44 -5.65 -0.58
N LEU A 66 -15.79 -4.52 -0.90
CA LEU A 66 -15.05 -4.37 -2.14
C LEU A 66 -13.87 -5.35 -2.22
N LYS A 67 -13.87 -6.22 -3.25
CA LYS A 67 -12.85 -7.25 -3.52
C LYS A 67 -12.02 -6.91 -4.74
N THR A 68 -12.65 -6.36 -5.78
CA THR A 68 -12.00 -6.14 -7.08
C THR A 68 -12.07 -4.67 -7.48
N LEU A 69 -10.92 -4.11 -7.85
CA LEU A 69 -10.81 -2.74 -8.33
C LEU A 69 -10.10 -2.73 -9.69
N LEU A 70 -10.86 -2.38 -10.73
CA LEU A 70 -10.35 -2.27 -12.09
C LEU A 70 -9.99 -0.81 -12.35
N VAL A 71 -8.72 -0.53 -12.66
CA VAL A 71 -8.24 0.85 -12.85
C VAL A 71 -7.37 0.97 -14.09
N ASN A 72 -7.75 0.24 -15.14
CA ASN A 72 -7.03 0.21 -16.41
C ASN A 72 -7.02 1.59 -17.08
N ASN A 73 -6.00 1.88 -17.89
CA ASN A 73 -5.95 3.08 -18.75
C ASN A 73 -6.19 4.39 -17.97
N ASN A 74 -5.53 4.54 -16.82
CA ASN A 74 -5.57 5.74 -16.01
C ASN A 74 -4.17 6.40 -15.98
N ARG A 75 -4.00 7.45 -15.17
CA ARG A 75 -2.73 8.17 -15.02
C ARG A 75 -2.15 7.99 -13.63
N ILE A 76 -2.41 6.85 -12.99
CA ILE A 76 -2.02 6.62 -11.60
C ILE A 76 -0.50 6.63 -11.51
N CYS A 77 0.04 7.59 -10.77
CA CYS A 77 1.46 7.71 -10.49
C CYS A 77 1.79 7.54 -9.01
N ARG A 78 0.78 7.52 -8.13
CA ARG A 78 0.92 7.36 -6.69
C ARG A 78 -0.27 6.61 -6.09
N ILE A 79 -0.02 5.96 -4.96
CA ILE A 79 -1.02 5.24 -4.19
C ILE A 79 -1.02 5.83 -2.78
N GLY A 80 -2.22 6.03 -2.23
CA GLY A 80 -2.42 6.61 -0.91
C GLY A 80 -1.90 5.69 0.20
N GLU A 81 -1.47 6.31 1.30
CA GLU A 81 -1.22 5.58 2.55
C GLU A 81 -2.57 5.14 3.14
N GLY A 82 -2.64 3.96 3.76
CA GLY A 82 -3.86 3.47 4.40
C GLY A 82 -4.92 2.87 3.47
N LEU A 83 -4.56 2.55 2.21
CA LEU A 83 -5.47 1.86 1.29
C LEU A 83 -5.94 0.50 1.86
N ASP A 84 -5.10 -0.16 2.64
CA ASP A 84 -5.38 -1.40 3.38
C ASP A 84 -6.45 -1.21 4.47
N GLN A 85 -6.44 -0.05 5.13
CA GLN A 85 -7.42 0.30 6.17
C GLN A 85 -8.77 0.65 5.54
N ALA A 86 -8.76 1.34 4.41
CA ALA A 86 -9.98 1.69 3.67
C ALA A 86 -10.59 0.47 2.96
N LEU A 87 -9.77 -0.40 2.37
CA LEU A 87 -10.21 -1.54 1.56
C LEU A 87 -9.69 -2.88 2.14
N PRO A 88 -10.11 -3.27 3.34
CA PRO A 88 -9.55 -4.41 4.07
C PRO A 88 -9.79 -5.78 3.43
N CYS A 89 -10.68 -5.87 2.43
CA CYS A 89 -11.02 -7.10 1.72
C CYS A 89 -10.65 -7.07 0.23
N LEU A 90 -9.84 -6.10 -0.20
CA LEU A 90 -9.39 -5.99 -1.58
C LEU A 90 -8.46 -7.17 -1.93
N THR A 91 -8.90 -8.02 -2.85
CA THR A 91 -8.17 -9.19 -3.33
C THR A 91 -7.61 -9.00 -4.73
N GLU A 92 -8.19 -8.11 -5.54
CA GLU A 92 -7.79 -7.90 -6.93
C GLU A 92 -7.69 -6.41 -7.24
N LEU A 93 -6.51 -5.98 -7.68
CA LEU A 93 -6.26 -4.60 -8.12
C LEU A 93 -5.59 -4.61 -9.48
N ILE A 94 -6.32 -4.18 -10.51
CA ILE A 94 -5.83 -4.18 -11.89
C ILE A 94 -5.41 -2.75 -12.27
N LEU A 95 -4.11 -2.58 -12.56
CA LEU A 95 -3.46 -1.30 -12.79
C LEU A 95 -2.83 -1.21 -14.19
N THR A 96 -3.26 -2.05 -15.13
CA THR A 96 -2.74 -2.08 -16.51
C THR A 96 -2.78 -0.69 -17.16
N ASN A 97 -1.72 -0.34 -17.88
CA ASN A 97 -1.59 0.95 -18.59
C ASN A 97 -1.82 2.18 -17.67
N ASN A 98 -0.98 2.29 -16.64
CA ASN A 98 -0.91 3.44 -15.73
C ASN A 98 0.50 4.06 -15.73
N SER A 99 0.69 5.16 -15.00
CA SER A 99 1.94 5.94 -14.95
C SER A 99 2.76 5.67 -13.68
N LEU A 100 2.79 4.43 -13.20
CA LEU A 100 3.57 4.06 -12.02
C LEU A 100 5.06 4.05 -12.37
N VAL A 101 5.81 5.02 -11.84
CA VAL A 101 7.25 5.17 -12.11
C VAL A 101 8.10 4.41 -11.08
N GLU A 102 7.59 4.22 -9.86
CA GLU A 102 8.28 3.50 -8.80
C GLU A 102 7.34 2.53 -8.08
N LEU A 103 7.77 1.28 -7.91
CA LEU A 103 7.15 0.31 -7.00
C LEU A 103 7.45 0.78 -5.56
N VAL A 104 6.59 1.64 -5.03
CA VAL A 104 6.60 1.92 -3.58
C VAL A 104 6.34 0.60 -2.88
N LYS A 105 7.18 0.26 -1.90
CA LYS A 105 7.13 -1.01 -1.20
C LYS A 105 5.78 -1.19 -0.49
N TRP A 106 4.91 -1.98 -1.10
CA TRP A 106 3.62 -2.37 -0.56
C TRP A 106 3.81 -3.11 0.76
N HIS A 107 3.10 -2.70 1.81
CA HIS A 107 2.94 -3.49 3.04
C HIS A 107 1.64 -4.30 3.02
N PHE A 108 1.11 -4.60 1.83
CA PHE A 108 0.17 -5.70 1.69
C PHE A 108 0.95 -7.01 1.82
N HIS A 109 0.43 -7.96 2.60
CA HIS A 109 0.99 -9.30 2.66
C HIS A 109 1.13 -9.86 1.22
N VAL A 110 2.32 -10.38 0.98
CA VAL A 110 3.06 -10.25 -0.28
C VAL A 110 2.64 -11.31 -1.29
N ASP A 111 1.72 -11.04 -2.23
CA ASP A 111 1.46 -11.97 -3.36
C ASP A 111 1.08 -11.29 -4.69
N VAL A 112 1.64 -10.11 -4.92
CA VAL A 112 1.42 -9.34 -6.15
C VAL A 112 2.34 -9.78 -7.29
N LEU A 113 3.61 -10.07 -7.01
CA LEU A 113 4.61 -10.27 -8.06
C LEU A 113 4.57 -11.66 -8.71
N ILE A 114 3.83 -12.63 -8.13
CA ILE A 114 3.87 -14.03 -8.58
C ILE A 114 2.86 -14.32 -9.70
N LEU A 115 1.71 -13.63 -9.75
CA LEU A 115 0.58 -14.06 -10.59
C LEU A 115 0.50 -13.38 -11.96
N LEU A 116 1.18 -12.25 -12.13
CA LEU A 116 1.40 -11.62 -13.45
C LEU A 116 2.40 -12.39 -14.31
N TRP A 117 3.39 -13.02 -13.68
CA TRP A 117 4.38 -13.82 -14.40
C TRP A 117 3.78 -15.18 -14.83
N ASP A 118 2.86 -15.74 -14.05
CA ASP A 118 2.27 -17.07 -14.34
C ASP A 118 1.29 -17.06 -15.54
N HIS A 119 0.56 -15.98 -15.77
CA HIS A 119 -0.37 -15.88 -16.91
C HIS A 119 0.30 -15.48 -18.23
N SER A 120 1.35 -14.64 -18.18
CA SER A 120 2.11 -14.28 -19.39
C SER A 120 2.91 -15.47 -19.95
N LEU A 121 3.41 -16.35 -19.09
CA LEU A 121 4.14 -17.57 -19.47
C LEU A 121 3.30 -18.63 -20.22
N LYS A 122 1.98 -18.61 -20.08
CA LYS A 122 1.10 -19.51 -20.87
C LYS A 122 0.90 -19.02 -22.30
N LEU A 123 1.26 -17.78 -22.61
CA LEU A 123 1.02 -17.14 -23.91
C LEU A 123 2.29 -16.84 -24.72
N GLY A 124 3.49 -16.90 -24.13
CA GLY A 124 4.76 -16.71 -24.85
C GLY A 124 5.80 -17.73 -24.40
N GLY A 125 6.20 -18.63 -25.31
CA GLY A 125 6.91 -19.86 -24.99
C GLY A 125 8.34 -19.73 -24.45
N GLY A 126 8.74 -20.78 -23.71
CA GLY A 126 10.04 -21.44 -23.85
C GLY A 126 11.24 -20.88 -23.08
N GLU A 127 11.61 -21.56 -21.98
CA GLU A 127 12.95 -21.70 -21.37
C GLU A 127 13.72 -20.47 -20.84
N LEU A 128 13.56 -19.26 -21.38
CA LEU A 128 14.33 -18.07 -20.93
C LEU A 128 13.99 -17.63 -19.49
N ALA A 129 12.73 -17.83 -19.07
CA ALA A 129 12.22 -17.30 -17.79
C ALA A 129 12.71 -18.05 -16.53
N PHE A 130 13.17 -19.30 -16.64
CA PHE A 130 13.60 -20.07 -15.47
C PHE A 130 15.00 -19.65 -14.98
N GLY A 131 15.89 -19.33 -15.92
CA GLY A 131 17.24 -18.85 -15.64
C GLY A 131 17.22 -17.48 -14.95
N GLU A 132 16.49 -16.53 -15.51
CA GLU A 132 16.40 -15.16 -14.98
C GLU A 132 15.76 -15.12 -13.58
N ARG A 133 14.78 -16.00 -13.31
CA ARG A 133 14.16 -16.12 -11.99
C ARG A 133 15.12 -16.68 -10.93
N GLN A 134 15.90 -17.71 -11.27
CA GLN A 134 16.95 -18.22 -10.37
C GLN A 134 18.06 -17.19 -10.15
N GLU A 135 18.40 -16.39 -11.16
CA GLU A 135 19.42 -15.34 -11.02
C GLU A 135 18.93 -14.17 -10.18
N ALA A 136 17.68 -13.72 -10.36
CA ALA A 136 17.08 -12.69 -9.52
C ALA A 136 16.97 -13.16 -8.07
N GLU A 137 16.58 -14.41 -7.84
CA GLU A 137 16.54 -14.99 -6.49
C GLU A 137 17.94 -15.09 -5.89
N LYS A 138 18.96 -15.50 -6.65
CA LYS A 138 20.36 -15.49 -6.20
C LYS A 138 20.87 -14.07 -5.90
N MET A 139 20.51 -13.09 -6.73
CA MET A 139 20.98 -11.71 -6.66
C MET A 139 20.38 -10.95 -5.47
N PHE A 140 19.12 -11.24 -5.11
CA PHE A 140 18.41 -10.56 -4.03
C PHE A 140 18.32 -11.35 -2.72
N LYS A 141 18.87 -12.57 -2.66
CA LYS A 141 18.91 -13.37 -1.42
C LYS A 141 19.96 -12.88 -0.43
N GLY A 142 19.58 -12.92 0.85
CA GLY A 142 20.47 -12.61 1.98
C GLY A 142 20.74 -11.12 2.21
N LYS A 143 21.63 -10.82 3.17
CA LYS A 143 21.90 -9.44 3.61
C LYS A 143 22.46 -8.55 2.48
N ARG A 144 23.17 -9.14 1.51
CA ARG A 144 23.80 -8.44 0.38
C ARG A 144 22.76 -7.99 -0.66
N GLY A 145 21.78 -8.83 -0.97
CA GLY A 145 20.65 -8.47 -1.84
C GLY A 145 19.76 -7.38 -1.22
N ALA A 146 19.54 -7.45 0.10
CA ALA A 146 18.84 -6.40 0.84
C ALA A 146 19.59 -5.05 0.85
N GLN A 147 20.93 -5.08 0.87
CA GLN A 147 21.77 -3.88 0.76
C GLN A 147 21.71 -3.30 -0.66
N LEU A 148 21.81 -4.15 -1.68
CA LEU A 148 21.74 -3.77 -3.09
C LEU A 148 20.39 -3.08 -3.41
N ALA A 149 19.28 -3.62 -2.92
CA ALA A 149 17.97 -2.99 -3.06
C ALA A 149 17.90 -1.60 -2.40
N LYS A 150 18.54 -1.42 -1.23
CA LYS A 150 18.63 -0.11 -0.56
C LYS A 150 19.50 0.88 -1.32
N ASP A 151 20.60 0.43 -1.91
CA ASP A 151 21.52 1.28 -2.65
C ASP A 151 20.94 1.74 -3.99
N ILE A 152 20.17 0.88 -4.66
CA ILE A 152 19.40 1.23 -5.87
C ILE A 152 18.35 2.30 -5.52
N ALA A 153 17.59 2.11 -4.43
CA ALA A 153 16.62 3.10 -3.94
C ALA A 153 17.27 4.42 -3.48
N ARG A 154 18.57 4.41 -3.15
CA ARG A 154 19.33 5.61 -2.75
C ARG A 154 19.90 6.35 -3.95
N ARG A 155 20.34 5.64 -5.01
CA ARG A 155 20.87 6.21 -6.25
C ARG A 155 19.81 6.85 -7.14
N SER A 156 18.54 6.48 -7.03
CA SER A 156 17.46 7.12 -7.79
C SER A 156 17.17 8.58 -7.36
N LYS A 157 17.80 9.08 -6.30
CA LYS A 157 17.82 10.52 -5.97
C LYS A 157 18.85 11.27 -6.82
N THR A 158 18.64 11.36 -8.13
CA THR A 158 19.50 12.17 -9.00
C THR A 158 18.83 13.51 -9.33
N PHE A 159 19.36 14.56 -8.71
CA PHE A 159 19.71 15.89 -9.22
C PHE A 159 18.76 16.59 -10.24
N ASN A 160 17.96 17.54 -9.73
CA ASN A 160 17.45 18.66 -10.54
C ASN A 160 18.46 19.84 -10.47
N PRO A 161 19.08 20.26 -11.59
CA PRO A 161 19.96 21.43 -11.57
C PRO A 161 19.16 22.70 -11.24
N GLY A 162 19.48 23.36 -10.13
CA GLY A 162 18.93 24.68 -9.76
C GLY A 162 18.05 24.74 -8.51
N ALA A 163 17.77 23.62 -7.82
CA ALA A 163 17.04 23.67 -6.55
C ALA A 163 18.01 23.81 -5.37
N GLY A 164 17.81 24.85 -4.55
CA GLY A 164 18.63 25.14 -3.37
C GLY A 164 18.79 23.95 -2.42
N LEU A 165 19.91 23.93 -1.69
CA LEU A 165 20.27 22.94 -0.68
C LEU A 165 19.05 22.55 0.18
N PRO A 166 18.71 21.24 0.30
CA PRO A 166 17.73 20.81 1.29
C PRO A 166 18.34 21.02 2.68
N THR A 167 17.80 21.98 3.42
CA THR A 167 18.05 22.10 4.85
C THR A 167 17.54 20.82 5.54
N ASP A 168 18.38 20.27 6.40
CA ASP A 168 18.15 19.03 7.13
C ASP A 168 16.71 18.91 7.67
N LYS A 169 15.96 17.94 7.15
CA LYS A 169 14.72 17.48 7.79
C LYS A 169 15.11 16.82 9.12
N LYS A 170 14.85 17.53 10.22
CA LYS A 170 14.87 17.02 11.58
C LYS A 170 14.16 15.66 11.63
N LYS A 171 14.85 14.63 12.13
CA LYS A 171 14.24 13.36 12.56
C LYS A 171 13.13 13.70 13.56
N GLY A 172 11.88 13.35 13.24
CA GLY A 172 10.75 13.56 14.14
C GLY A 172 10.98 12.81 15.45
N GLY A 173 10.82 13.52 16.57
CA GLY A 173 10.95 12.94 17.90
C GLY A 173 9.81 11.98 18.23
N PRO A 174 9.83 11.36 19.44
CA PRO A 174 8.74 10.52 19.94
C PRO A 174 7.40 11.27 19.91
N SER A 175 6.28 10.54 19.76
CA SER A 175 4.97 11.18 19.74
C SER A 175 4.68 11.88 21.07
N ALA A 176 3.76 12.86 21.08
CA ALA A 176 3.44 13.62 22.30
C ALA A 176 3.01 12.71 23.46
N GLY A 177 2.29 11.62 23.18
CA GLY A 177 1.90 10.60 24.18
C GLY A 177 3.08 9.77 24.70
N ASP A 178 4.06 9.47 23.84
CA ASP A 178 5.28 8.76 24.27
C ASP A 178 6.10 9.63 25.22
N VAL A 179 6.19 10.93 24.94
CA VAL A 179 6.86 11.90 25.83
C VAL A 179 6.20 11.96 27.19
N GLU A 180 4.87 11.88 27.25
CA GLU A 180 4.10 11.91 28.50
C GLU A 180 4.26 10.62 29.32
N ALA A 181 4.23 9.46 28.67
CA ALA A 181 4.50 8.17 29.31
C ALA A 181 5.91 8.11 29.91
N ILE A 182 6.91 8.64 29.19
CA ILE A 182 8.29 8.73 29.67
C ILE A 182 8.40 9.65 30.88
N LYS A 183 7.75 10.83 30.83
CA LYS A 183 7.74 11.77 31.96
C LYS A 183 7.09 11.16 33.20
N ASN A 184 5.96 10.47 33.04
CA ASN A 184 5.28 9.81 34.15
C ASN A 184 6.09 8.66 34.74
N ALA A 185 6.77 7.86 33.90
CA ALA A 185 7.64 6.78 34.37
C ALA A 185 8.85 7.30 35.17
N ILE A 186 9.46 8.41 34.71
CA ILE A 186 10.57 9.06 35.43
C ILE A 186 10.08 9.67 36.75
N ALA A 187 8.91 10.32 36.75
CA ALA A 187 8.35 10.94 37.96
C ALA A 187 7.99 9.93 39.06
N ASN A 188 7.64 8.69 38.68
CA ASN A 188 7.31 7.61 39.60
C ASN A 188 8.52 6.75 40.02
N ALA A 189 9.71 6.99 39.45
CA ALA A 189 10.91 6.24 39.79
C ALA A 189 11.43 6.66 41.18
N SER A 190 11.34 5.76 42.16
CA SER A 190 11.76 6.00 43.55
C SER A 190 13.22 5.67 43.84
N THR A 191 13.94 5.08 42.89
CA THR A 191 15.33 4.66 43.05
C THR A 191 16.19 5.04 41.85
N LEU A 192 17.49 5.28 42.10
CA LEU A 192 18.46 5.58 41.04
C LEU A 192 18.57 4.44 40.02
N ALA A 193 18.50 3.19 40.49
CA ALA A 193 18.51 2.01 39.65
C ALA A 193 17.34 1.98 38.66
N GLU A 194 16.15 2.43 39.09
CA GLU A 194 14.97 2.49 38.22
C GLU A 194 15.11 3.57 37.14
N VAL A 195 15.72 4.70 37.47
CA VAL A 195 16.04 5.75 36.49
C VAL A 195 17.06 5.26 35.45
N GLU A 196 18.10 4.53 35.88
CA GLU A 196 19.07 3.93 34.97
C GLU A 196 18.44 2.87 34.06
N ARG A 197 17.52 2.06 34.59
CA ARG A 197 16.75 1.08 33.81
C ARG A 197 15.89 1.75 32.74
N LEU A 198 15.16 2.82 33.08
CA LEU A 198 14.36 3.61 32.13
C LEU A 198 15.25 4.25 31.05
N LYS A 199 16.43 4.75 31.42
CA LYS A 199 17.41 5.29 30.47
C LYS A 199 17.89 4.22 29.48
N GLY A 200 18.17 3.00 29.96
CA GLY A 200 18.54 1.87 29.11
C GLY A 200 17.42 1.47 28.14
N LEU A 201 16.16 1.43 28.61
CA LEU A 201 14.99 1.13 27.78
C LEU A 201 14.81 2.15 26.64
N LEU A 202 14.98 3.44 26.93
CA LEU A 202 14.88 4.49 25.92
C LEU A 202 16.01 4.44 24.90
N GLN A 203 17.22 4.11 25.33
CA GLN A 203 18.35 3.88 24.41
C GLN A 203 18.10 2.68 23.48
N SER A 204 17.36 1.67 23.95
CA SER A 204 16.93 0.52 23.14
C SER A 204 15.70 0.77 22.25
N GLY A 205 15.10 1.97 22.32
CA GLY A 205 13.92 2.35 21.53
C GLY A 205 12.59 1.79 22.07
N GLN A 206 12.54 1.35 23.33
CA GLN A 206 11.33 0.84 23.97
C GLN A 206 10.69 1.93 24.85
N ILE A 207 9.36 2.07 24.76
CA ILE A 207 8.60 3.05 25.54
C ILE A 207 7.87 2.34 26.69
N PRO A 208 8.07 2.77 27.95
CA PRO A 208 7.40 2.19 29.11
C PRO A 208 5.87 2.22 28.97
N GLY A 209 5.21 1.11 29.28
CA GLY A 209 3.74 0.98 29.21
C GLY A 209 3.17 0.53 27.87
N ARG A 210 4.02 0.39 26.83
CA ARG A 210 3.63 -0.20 25.54
C ARG A 210 4.17 -1.62 25.44
N GLU A 211 3.60 -2.54 26.22
CA GLU A 211 3.78 -3.97 25.92
C GLU A 211 3.16 -4.24 24.54
N ARG A 212 3.98 -4.71 23.61
CA ARG A 212 3.53 -5.14 22.28
C ARG A 212 2.52 -6.27 22.53
N ARG A 213 1.22 -6.00 22.34
CA ARG A 213 0.18 -7.03 22.49
C ARG A 213 0.50 -8.15 21.50
N SER A 214 0.93 -9.29 22.01
CA SER A 214 1.19 -10.52 21.27
C SER A 214 -0.07 -11.11 20.61
N GLY A 215 -1.25 -10.52 20.82
CA GLY A 215 -2.50 -10.91 20.16
C GLY A 215 -2.75 -10.27 18.78
N GLU A 216 -1.98 -9.27 18.36
CA GLU A 216 -2.11 -8.68 17.01
C GLU A 216 -1.43 -9.54 15.93
N GLU A 217 -0.42 -10.35 16.28
CA GLU A 217 0.22 -11.27 15.33
C GLU A 217 -0.72 -12.38 14.84
N THR A 218 -1.69 -12.81 15.67
CA THR A 218 -2.59 -13.91 15.31
C THR A 218 -3.66 -13.49 14.29
N LEU A 219 -4.27 -12.31 14.46
CA LEU A 219 -5.20 -11.73 13.48
C LEU A 219 -4.50 -11.32 12.17
N LEU A 220 -3.26 -10.80 12.28
CA LEU A 220 -2.41 -10.55 11.11
C LEU A 220 -2.06 -11.84 10.38
N SER A 221 -1.87 -12.97 11.08
CA SER A 221 -1.58 -14.26 10.44
C SER A 221 -2.78 -14.89 9.70
N GLU A 222 -4.01 -14.62 10.14
CA GLU A 222 -5.22 -15.04 9.42
C GLU A 222 -5.56 -14.14 8.23
N LEU A 223 -5.29 -12.83 8.35
CA LEU A 223 -5.41 -11.87 7.25
C LEU A 223 -4.28 -12.03 6.22
N ALA A 224 -3.08 -12.49 6.63
CA ALA A 224 -1.95 -12.80 5.76
C ALA A 224 -2.21 -13.97 4.79
N LYS A 225 -3.28 -14.75 4.98
CA LYS A 225 -3.69 -15.82 4.06
C LYS A 225 -4.55 -15.33 2.89
N ARG A 226 -4.95 -14.05 2.89
CA ARG A 226 -5.75 -13.47 1.81
C ARG A 226 -4.81 -12.81 0.80
N HIS A 227 -4.55 -13.55 -0.27
CA HIS A 227 -3.72 -13.11 -1.38
C HIS A 227 -4.37 -11.93 -2.11
N THR A 228 -3.79 -10.74 -2.01
CA THR A 228 -4.12 -9.62 -2.90
C THR A 228 -3.26 -9.72 -4.15
N ARG A 229 -3.90 -9.97 -5.30
CA ARG A 229 -3.28 -9.99 -6.63
C ARG A 229 -3.28 -8.57 -7.18
N VAL A 230 -2.11 -8.04 -7.54
CA VAL A 230 -2.02 -6.80 -8.33
C VAL A 230 -1.54 -7.19 -9.71
N ILE A 231 -2.24 -6.70 -10.73
CA ILE A 231 -1.98 -7.00 -12.15
C ILE A 231 -1.51 -5.70 -12.84
N THR A 232 -0.26 -5.69 -13.30
CA THR A 232 0.38 -4.66 -14.12
C THR A 232 0.97 -5.34 -15.35
N GLN A 233 0.40 -5.10 -16.53
CA GLN A 233 1.08 -5.41 -17.79
C GLN A 233 1.67 -4.11 -18.34
N TYR A 234 2.95 -4.18 -18.73
CA TYR A 234 3.67 -3.12 -19.45
C TYR A 234 3.14 -2.97 -20.87
#